data_AF-A0AAV5UXL7-F1
#
_entry.id   AF-A0AAV5UXL7-F1
#
_cell.length_a   1.000
_cell.length_b   1.000
_cell.length_c   1.000
_cell.angle_alpha   90.00
_cell.angle_beta   90.00
_cell.angle_gamma   90.00
#
_symmetry.space_group_name_H-M   'P 1'
#
loop_
_entity.id
_entity.type
_entity.pdbx_description
1 polymer ?
#
loop_
_entity_poly.entity_id
_entity_poly.type
_entity_poly.pdbx_seq_one_letter_code
_entity_poly.pdbx_strand_id
1 'polypeptide(L)'
;IMRLLILIALTLVSAAVGIQTYSGTCRYDNSMVYETGYDPRPMTNSERNQMLNYESQWTQYGVQTGQYWRGQNSMPTPPRIPCFCRNCQ
;
A
#
# COMPACT_ATOMS: atom_id res chain seq x y z
N ILE A 1 -32.84 -9.97 -13.29
CA ILE A 1 -32.03 -11.05 -12.69
C ILE A 1 -30.59 -11.03 -13.25
N MET A 2 -30.38 -11.18 -14.57
CA MET A 2 -29.03 -11.18 -15.17
C MET A 2 -28.17 -9.93 -14.88
N ARG A 3 -28.76 -8.73 -14.92
CA ARG A 3 -28.07 -7.47 -14.55
C ARG A 3 -27.65 -7.41 -13.07
N LEU A 4 -28.44 -8.01 -12.17
CA LEU A 4 -28.14 -8.02 -10.73
C LEU A 4 -26.95 -8.93 -10.43
N LEU A 5 -26.86 -10.08 -11.12
CA LEU A 5 -25.76 -11.03 -10.99
C LEU A 5 -24.43 -10.44 -11.50
N ILE A 6 -24.47 -9.65 -12.58
CA ILE A 6 -23.28 -8.97 -13.11
C ILE A 6 -22.76 -7.92 -12.12
N LEU A 7 -23.66 -7.15 -11.49
CA LEU A 7 -23.28 -6.15 -10.48
C LEU A 7 -22.67 -6.79 -9.23
N ILE A 8 -23.25 -7.90 -8.75
CA ILE A 8 -22.71 -8.66 -7.61
C ILE A 8 -21.33 -9.24 -7.95
N ALA A 9 -21.17 -9.82 -9.14
CA ALA A 9 -19.88 -10.33 -9.59
C ALA A 9 -18.81 -9.22 -9.68
N LEU A 10 -19.16 -8.03 -10.20
CA LEU A 10 -18.25 -6.87 -10.24
C LEU A 10 -17.83 -6.42 -8.84
N THR A 11 -18.74 -6.36 -7.86
CA THR A 11 -18.40 -5.98 -6.47
C THR A 11 -17.48 -6.99 -5.78
N LEU A 12 -17.66 -8.29 -6.05
CA LEU A 12 -16.82 -9.34 -5.50
C LEU A 12 -15.41 -9.33 -6.11
N VAL A 13 -15.29 -9.06 -7.42
CA VAL A 13 -14.00 -9.00 -8.11
C VAL A 13 -13.18 -7.77 -7.68
N SER A 14 -13.81 -6.64 -7.40
CA SER A 14 -13.10 -5.44 -6.90
C SER A 14 -12.55 -5.57 -5.48
N ALA A 15 -13.06 -6.51 -4.67
CA ALA A 15 -12.59 -6.71 -3.30
C ALA A 15 -11.30 -7.56 -3.21
N ALA A 16 -10.90 -8.23 -4.29
CA ALA A 16 -9.82 -9.22 -4.29
C ALA A 16 -8.46 -8.71 -4.83
N VAL A 17 -8.37 -7.45 -5.25
CA VAL A 17 -7.10 -6.86 -5.67
C VAL A 17 -6.27 -6.47 -4.45
N GLY A 18 -5.47 -7.43 -3.94
CA GLY A 18 -4.46 -7.14 -2.93
C GLY A 18 -3.45 -6.12 -3.47
N ILE A 19 -3.38 -4.95 -2.85
CA ILE A 19 -2.35 -3.96 -3.16
C ILE A 19 -1.01 -4.56 -2.73
N GLN A 20 -0.09 -4.69 -3.69
CA GLN A 20 1.26 -5.18 -3.44
C GLN A 20 2.18 -3.98 -3.27
N THR A 21 2.83 -3.87 -2.11
CA THR A 21 3.78 -2.79 -1.83
C THR A 21 5.20 -3.36 -1.72
N TYR A 22 6.18 -2.70 -2.32
CA TYR A 22 7.56 -3.18 -2.39
C TYR A 22 8.54 -2.23 -1.68
N SER A 23 9.47 -2.80 -0.93
CA SER A 23 10.60 -2.10 -0.29
C SER A 23 11.87 -2.91 -0.48
N GLY A 24 12.68 -2.59 -1.50
CA GLY A 24 13.90 -3.35 -1.80
C GLY A 24 13.59 -4.83 -2.08
N THR A 25 14.13 -5.73 -1.24
CA THR A 25 13.88 -7.19 -1.32
C THR A 25 12.57 -7.64 -0.65
N CYS A 26 11.79 -6.71 -0.12
CA CYS A 26 10.54 -6.95 0.60
C CYS A 26 9.31 -6.68 -0.25
N ARG A 27 8.32 -7.55 -0.13
CA ARG A 27 6.97 -7.33 -0.65
C ARG A 27 5.94 -7.51 0.47
N TYR A 28 4.92 -6.67 0.46
CA TYR A 28 3.82 -6.68 1.41
C TYR A 28 2.51 -6.85 0.64
N ASP A 29 1.72 -7.86 0.99
CA ASP A 29 0.27 -7.86 0.74
C ASP A 29 -0.43 -7.48 2.03
N ASN A 30 -1.68 -7.00 1.99
CA ASN A 30 -2.44 -6.53 3.17
C ASN A 30 -2.44 -7.44 4.42
N SER A 31 -1.94 -8.68 4.33
CA SER A 31 -1.82 -9.65 5.42
C SER A 31 -0.44 -10.26 5.62
N MET A 32 0.45 -10.24 4.63
CA MET A 32 1.68 -11.04 4.61
C MET A 32 2.92 -10.20 4.28
N VAL A 33 4.02 -10.55 4.93
CA VAL A 33 5.37 -10.09 4.60
C VAL A 33 6.08 -11.19 3.81
N TYR A 34 6.58 -10.83 2.64
CA TYR A 34 7.41 -11.65 1.78
C TYR A 34 8.82 -11.07 1.76
N GLU A 35 9.80 -11.86 2.18
CA GLU A 35 11.22 -11.50 2.15
C GLU A 35 11.97 -12.55 1.33
N THR A 36 12.81 -12.10 0.40
CA THR A 36 13.62 -13.01 -0.41
C THR A 36 14.52 -13.87 0.48
N GLY A 37 14.46 -15.19 0.32
CA GLY A 37 15.28 -16.14 1.10
C GLY A 37 14.67 -16.60 2.42
N TYR A 38 13.41 -16.21 2.72
CA TYR A 38 12.70 -16.64 3.92
C TYR A 38 11.25 -17.01 3.62
N ASP A 39 10.68 -17.83 4.49
CA ASP A 39 9.26 -18.20 4.39
C ASP A 39 8.37 -16.97 4.61
N PRO A 40 7.28 -16.82 3.83
CA PRO A 40 6.29 -15.77 4.05
C PRO A 40 5.70 -15.87 5.45
N ARG A 41 5.50 -14.72 6.09
CA ARG A 41 4.91 -14.64 7.43
C ARG A 41 3.74 -13.67 7.47
N PRO A 42 2.75 -13.87 8.36
CA PRO A 42 1.72 -12.87 8.58
C PRO A 42 2.30 -11.58 9.17
N MET A 43 1.69 -10.46 8.80
CA MET A 43 1.91 -9.19 9.49
C MET A 43 1.31 -9.22 10.89
N THR A 44 2.03 -8.61 11.83
CA THR A 44 1.46 -8.25 13.13
C THR A 44 0.46 -7.10 12.97
N ASN A 45 -0.40 -6.89 13.98
CA ASN A 45 -1.33 -5.74 13.98
C ASN A 45 -0.60 -4.39 13.95
N SER A 46 0.57 -4.30 14.58
CA SER A 46 1.40 -3.09 14.55
C SER A 46 1.92 -2.80 13.14
N GLU A 47 2.43 -3.80 12.44
CA GLU A 47 2.92 -3.66 11.06
C GLU A 47 1.80 -3.25 10.10
N ARG A 48 0.62 -3.85 10.25
CA ARG A 48 -0.59 -3.48 9.49
C ARG A 48 -0.97 -2.01 9.70
N ASN A 49 -0.97 -1.55 10.96
CA ASN A 49 -1.26 -0.15 11.27
C ASN A 49 -0.22 0.82 10.69
N GLN A 50 1.05 0.42 10.66
CA GLN A 50 2.11 1.20 10.03
C GLN A 50 1.92 1.31 8.51
N MET A 51 1.48 0.24 7.84
CA MET A 51 1.12 0.27 6.42
C MET A 51 -0.06 1.20 6.14
N LEU A 52 -1.11 1.15 6.97
CA LEU A 52 -2.26 2.07 6.84
C LEU A 52 -1.83 3.54 7.00
N ASN A 53 -0.92 3.81 7.94
CA ASN A 53 -0.36 5.16 8.11
C ASN A 53 0.45 5.58 6.88
N TYR A 54 1.26 4.68 6.31
CA TYR A 54 2.02 4.93 5.09
C TYR A 54 1.12 5.23 3.89
N GLU A 55 0.02 4.50 3.71
CA GLU A 55 -0.98 4.77 2.66
C GLU A 55 -1.63 6.15 2.82
N SER A 56 -1.95 6.53 4.05
CA SER A 56 -2.46 7.88 4.37
C SER A 56 -1.46 8.97 4.02
N GLN A 57 -0.18 8.77 4.34
CA GLN A 57 0.90 9.69 3.98
C GLN A 57 1.07 9.81 2.45
N TRP A 58 0.96 8.71 1.69
CA TRP A 58 1.00 8.75 0.23
C TRP A 58 -0.14 9.54 -0.40
N THR A 59 -1.34 9.39 0.17
CA THR A 59 -2.51 10.18 -0.25
C THR A 59 -2.25 11.66 -0.04
N GLN A 60 -1.70 12.05 1.12
CA GLN A 60 -1.33 13.43 1.41
C GLN A 60 -0.22 13.95 0.50
N TYR A 61 0.80 13.12 0.24
CA TYR A 61 1.90 13.45 -0.69
C TYR A 61 1.38 13.76 -2.10
N GLY A 62 0.40 13.00 -2.60
CA GLY A 62 -0.24 13.28 -3.89
C GLY A 62 -0.90 14.66 -3.95
N VAL A 63 -1.62 15.05 -2.88
CA VAL A 63 -2.22 16.39 -2.76
C VAL A 63 -1.15 17.48 -2.73
N GLN A 64 -0.12 17.32 -1.91
CA GLN A 64 0.98 18.28 -1.78
C GLN A 64 1.75 18.43 -3.09
N THR A 65 1.98 17.33 -3.81
CA THR A 65 2.62 17.34 -5.13
C THR A 65 1.76 18.13 -6.13
N GLY A 66 0.44 17.94 -6.09
CA GLY A 66 -0.49 18.75 -6.89
C GLY A 66 -0.44 20.24 -6.57
N GLN A 67 -0.22 20.62 -5.31
CA GLN A 67 -0.03 22.02 -4.90
C GLN A 67 1.33 22.58 -5.37
N TYR A 68 2.39 21.77 -5.33
CA TYR A 68 3.70 22.14 -5.88
C TYR A 68 3.60 22.47 -7.38
N TRP A 69 2.94 21.62 -8.18
CA TRP A 69 2.74 21.87 -9.63
C TRP A 69 1.90 23.12 -9.93
N ARG A 70 1.10 23.60 -8.96
CA ARG A 70 0.36 24.86 -9.07
C ARG A 70 1.14 26.08 -8.55
N GLY A 71 2.39 25.89 -8.13
CA GLY A 71 3.23 26.95 -7.58
C GLY A 71 2.81 27.43 -6.18
N GLN A 72 2.02 26.65 -5.45
CA GLN A 72 1.49 27.04 -4.13
C GLN A 72 2.45 26.70 -2.99
N ASN A 73 3.21 25.62 -3.11
CA ASN A 73 4.07 25.06 -2.05
C ASN A 73 5.42 24.59 -2.60
N SER A 74 6.39 24.33 -1.72
CA SER A 74 7.65 23.65 -2.07
C SER A 74 7.42 22.16 -2.37
N MET A 75 8.39 21.53 -3.04
CA MET A 75 8.35 20.11 -3.35
C MET A 75 8.27 19.29 -2.06
N PRO A 76 7.21 18.49 -1.85
CA PRO A 76 7.09 17.66 -0.66
C PRO A 76 8.10 16.50 -0.68
N THR A 77 8.44 16.00 0.50
CA THR A 77 9.26 14.79 0.63
C THR A 77 8.39 13.54 0.50
N PRO A 78 8.76 12.55 -0.33
CA PRO A 78 8.02 11.30 -0.44
C PRO A 78 7.96 10.55 0.90
N PRO A 79 6.82 9.96 1.26
CA PRO A 79 6.72 9.11 2.45
C PRO A 79 7.66 7.91 2.36
N ARG A 80 8.30 7.57 3.49
CA ARG A 80 9.19 6.42 3.58
C ARG A 80 8.38 5.17 3.94
N ILE A 81 8.54 4.11 3.15
CA ILE A 81 7.91 2.83 3.44
C ILE A 81 8.50 2.20 4.72
N PRO A 82 7.66 1.73 5.65
CA PRO A 82 8.12 0.92 6.77
C PRO A 82 8.75 -0.38 6.28
N CYS A 83 9.82 -0.82 6.94
CA CYS A 83 10.46 -2.08 6.60
C CYS A 83 10.25 -3.12 7.71
N PHE A 84 9.68 -4.26 7.33
CA PHE A 84 9.39 -5.38 8.23
C PHE A 84 10.23 -6.63 7.95
N CYS A 85 11.12 -6.54 6.97
CA CYS A 85 12.08 -7.60 6.69
C CYS A 85 13.29 -7.51 7.62
N ARG A 86 14.12 -8.53 7.60
CA ARG A 86 15.39 -8.51 8.33
C ARG A 86 16.39 -7.56 7.67
N ASN A 87 16.35 -7.43 6.34
CA ASN A 87 17.20 -6.50 5.61
C ASN A 87 16.37 -5.45 4.85
N CYS A 88 16.69 -4.19 5.10
CA CYS A 88 16.01 -3.00 4.58
C CYS A 88 17.00 -2.18 3.76
N GLN A 89 17.64 -2.82 2.78
CA GLN A 89 18.56 -2.19 1.83
C GLN A 89 17.79 -1.53 0.69
#